data_AF-A0A538C4R6-F1
#
_entry.id   AF-A0A538C4R6-F1
#
_cell.length_a   1.000
_cell.length_b   1.000
_cell.length_c   1.000
_cell.angle_alpha   90.00
_cell.angle_beta   90.00
_cell.angle_gamma   90.00
#
_symmetry.space_group_name_H-M   'P 1'
#
loop_
_entity.id
_entity.type
_entity.pdbx_description
1 polymer ?
#
loop_
_entity_poly.entity_id
_entity_poly.type
_entity_poly.pdbx_seq_one_letter_code
_entity_poly.pdbx_strand_id
1 'polypeptide(L)'
;MPGLLSVIEPSAHLPSSAYKVTPFDVTLFAVSFFGGILGAMASTIEQTLTIEQLAAESGMTVRNIRAHRARGLLPAPVVRERVGYYGPEHLARLRLIAQMQAEGFNLHAIGRVLEQTHGRPEQLLSFREAVTAPFETEQPRVFTLAELQQRFGEQADARVLARAERIGLLAPLGDGRFEVPLPSLLDAAEEVVAQGVPLRHALTVIAKVRDQCRTVAREFVKLFLEDVWNPFAEAGYPEERWSEVTESIEHLRPLSSRVLLAAYQLTMTHEVEAAFGRELERLTKRGRGKRSQAKAKDP
;
A
#
# COMPACT_ATOMS: atom_id res chain seq x y z
N MET A 1 -77.58 -30.64 -13.57
CA MET A 1 -76.68 -31.53 -14.34
C MET A 1 -75.44 -31.77 -13.49
N PRO A 2 -75.10 -33.04 -13.20
CA PRO A 2 -73.95 -33.48 -12.39
C PRO A 2 -72.65 -33.30 -13.22
N GLY A 3 -71.43 -33.23 -12.68
CA GLY A 3 -70.69 -34.23 -11.90
C GLY A 3 -69.36 -34.56 -12.62
N LEU A 4 -68.42 -35.15 -11.86
CA LEU A 4 -67.13 -35.78 -12.25
C LEU A 4 -65.91 -34.84 -12.34
N LEU A 5 -64.95 -34.90 -11.39
CA LEU A 5 -63.90 -35.93 -11.17
C LEU A 5 -62.98 -36.07 -12.38
N SER A 6 -61.74 -35.54 -12.25
CA SER A 6 -60.49 -36.31 -12.09
C SER A 6 -59.93 -36.71 -13.47
N VAL A 7 -58.62 -36.78 -13.78
CA VAL A 7 -57.55 -37.52 -13.11
C VAL A 7 -56.31 -37.43 -14.07
N ILE A 8 -55.09 -37.33 -13.50
CA ILE A 8 -53.81 -37.95 -13.95
C ILE A 8 -53.03 -37.41 -15.19
N GLU A 9 -51.76 -37.01 -14.92
CA GLU A 9 -50.58 -36.91 -15.82
C GLU A 9 -50.20 -38.27 -16.46
N PRO A 10 -49.58 -38.40 -17.67
CA PRO A 10 -48.10 -38.27 -17.77
C PRO A 10 -47.48 -37.95 -19.16
N SER A 11 -46.17 -37.68 -19.12
CA SER A 11 -45.12 -37.98 -20.13
C SER A 11 -44.90 -37.06 -21.34
N ALA A 12 -43.77 -36.34 -21.23
CA ALA A 12 -42.60 -36.41 -22.11
C ALA A 12 -42.74 -36.03 -23.60
N HIS A 13 -42.26 -34.81 -23.94
CA HIS A 13 -41.47 -34.57 -25.15
C HIS A 13 -40.49 -33.41 -24.93
N LEU A 14 -39.20 -33.76 -24.79
CA LEU A 14 -38.07 -32.85 -25.01
C LEU A 14 -37.73 -32.88 -26.51
N PRO A 15 -37.56 -31.73 -27.16
CA PRO A 15 -36.60 -31.61 -28.25
C PRO A 15 -35.27 -31.09 -27.72
N SER A 16 -34.27 -31.96 -27.85
CA SER A 16 -32.85 -31.64 -27.84
C SER A 16 -32.53 -30.59 -28.91
N SER A 17 -31.93 -29.47 -28.51
CA SER A 17 -31.08 -28.70 -29.42
C SER A 17 -29.82 -28.28 -28.66
N ALA A 18 -28.72 -28.87 -29.09
CA ALA A 18 -27.41 -28.71 -28.52
C ALA A 18 -26.83 -27.34 -28.88
N TYR A 19 -26.51 -26.54 -27.85
CA TYR A 19 -25.43 -25.56 -27.95
C TYR A 19 -24.41 -25.88 -26.86
N LYS A 20 -23.21 -26.28 -27.31
CA LYS A 20 -22.04 -26.57 -26.50
C LYS A 20 -21.52 -25.25 -25.90
N VAL A 21 -21.39 -25.19 -24.58
CA VAL A 21 -20.65 -24.14 -23.88
C VAL A 21 -19.29 -24.70 -23.49
N THR A 22 -18.22 -24.11 -24.03
CA THR A 22 -16.83 -24.31 -23.61
C THR A 22 -16.53 -23.51 -22.34
N PRO A 23 -15.63 -23.95 -21.45
CA PRO A 23 -15.40 -23.29 -20.18
C PRO A 23 -14.33 -22.21 -20.31
N PHE A 24 -14.69 -20.99 -20.67
CA PHE A 24 -13.93 -19.78 -20.36
C PHE A 24 -14.93 -18.61 -20.38
N ASP A 25 -14.84 -17.74 -19.36
CA ASP A 25 -15.68 -16.59 -19.01
C ASP A 25 -17.03 -16.85 -18.33
N VAL A 26 -17.12 -16.41 -17.06
CA VAL A 26 -18.12 -15.49 -16.45
C VAL A 26 -17.85 -15.49 -14.93
N THR A 27 -17.13 -14.50 -14.39
CA THR A 27 -17.68 -13.33 -13.66
C THR A 27 -18.36 -13.75 -12.35
N LEU A 28 -17.72 -13.54 -11.19
CA LEU A 28 -17.81 -12.27 -10.45
C LEU A 28 -19.28 -11.83 -10.27
N PHE A 29 -20.13 -12.71 -9.76
CA PHE A 29 -21.53 -12.38 -9.45
C PHE A 29 -22.01 -13.16 -8.22
N ALA A 30 -21.52 -12.80 -7.03
CA ALA A 30 -22.08 -13.32 -5.76
C ALA A 30 -21.65 -12.52 -4.51
N VAL A 31 -21.80 -11.19 -4.47
CA VAL A 31 -21.89 -10.47 -3.17
C VAL A 31 -22.84 -9.28 -3.31
N SER A 32 -24.13 -9.55 -3.48
CA SER A 32 -25.19 -8.53 -3.42
C SER A 32 -26.53 -9.18 -3.11
N PHE A 33 -26.70 -9.66 -1.87
CA PHE A 33 -28.01 -9.90 -1.29
C PHE A 33 -27.81 -10.18 0.22
N PHE A 34 -28.13 -9.21 1.09
CA PHE A 34 -28.35 -9.27 2.56
C PHE A 34 -27.85 -8.06 3.38
N GLY A 35 -27.58 -6.89 2.77
CA GLY A 35 -27.22 -5.67 3.55
C GLY A 35 -28.39 -4.74 3.92
N GLY A 36 -29.58 -4.94 3.36
CA GLY A 36 -30.61 -3.89 3.26
C GLY A 36 -31.48 -3.60 4.50
N ILE A 37 -31.37 -4.33 5.61
CA ILE A 37 -32.29 -4.17 6.76
C ILE A 37 -31.58 -3.81 8.08
N LEU A 38 -30.24 -3.76 8.14
CA LEU A 38 -29.52 -3.28 9.33
C LEU A 38 -29.00 -1.82 9.24
N GLY A 39 -29.10 -1.16 8.09
CA GLY A 39 -28.58 0.21 7.89
C GLY A 39 -29.35 1.31 8.63
N ALA A 40 -30.60 1.07 9.02
CA ALA A 40 -31.46 2.08 9.64
C ALA A 40 -31.35 2.18 11.18
N MET A 41 -30.55 1.32 11.84
CA MET A 41 -30.40 1.29 13.31
C MET A 41 -29.02 1.71 13.82
N ALA A 42 -28.10 2.14 12.94
CA ALA A 42 -26.74 2.52 13.32
C ALA A 42 -26.54 4.03 13.57
N SER A 43 -27.53 4.90 13.31
CA SER A 43 -27.34 6.36 13.43
C SER A 43 -27.58 6.94 14.84
N THR A 44 -27.82 6.12 15.85
CA THR A 44 -27.76 6.56 17.26
C THR A 44 -26.43 6.13 17.87
N ILE A 45 -25.32 6.60 17.31
CA ILE A 45 -24.06 6.56 18.04
C ILE A 45 -24.18 7.62 19.14
N GLU A 46 -24.33 7.17 20.40
CA GLU A 46 -24.64 8.05 21.52
C GLU A 46 -23.63 9.21 21.62
N GLN A 47 -24.13 10.44 21.49
CA GLN A 47 -23.38 11.65 21.80
C GLN A 47 -23.27 11.73 23.33
N THR A 48 -22.15 11.29 23.88
CA THR A 48 -21.91 11.13 25.34
C THR A 48 -20.75 11.97 25.85
N LEU A 49 -19.90 12.50 24.98
CA LEU A 49 -18.71 13.24 25.39
C LEU A 49 -19.04 14.70 25.66
N THR A 50 -18.68 15.20 26.84
CA THR A 50 -18.59 16.64 27.11
C THR A 50 -17.44 17.27 26.32
N ILE A 51 -17.39 18.60 26.24
CA ILE A 51 -16.30 19.28 25.51
C ILE A 51 -14.93 19.03 26.14
N GLU A 52 -14.86 18.86 27.47
CA GLU A 52 -13.65 18.52 28.20
C GLU A 52 -13.18 17.09 27.88
N GLN A 53 -14.10 16.12 27.81
CA GLN A 53 -13.78 14.75 27.42
C GLN A 53 -13.34 14.66 25.95
N LEU A 54 -14.04 15.37 25.06
CA LEU A 54 -13.65 15.45 23.65
C LEU A 54 -12.26 16.06 23.46
N ALA A 55 -11.92 17.09 24.24
CA ALA A 55 -10.58 17.68 24.26
C ALA A 55 -9.51 16.64 24.65
N ALA A 56 -9.76 15.89 25.73
CA ALA A 56 -8.86 14.82 26.17
C ALA A 56 -8.66 13.74 25.10
N GLU A 57 -9.74 13.25 24.48
CA GLU A 57 -9.68 12.16 23.50
C GLU A 57 -9.14 12.57 22.11
N SER A 58 -9.33 13.83 21.73
CA SER A 58 -8.82 14.37 20.46
C SER A 58 -7.39 14.90 20.56
N GLY A 59 -6.84 15.06 21.77
CA GLY A 59 -5.56 15.71 22.00
C GLY A 59 -5.58 17.23 21.72
N MET A 60 -6.76 17.84 21.56
CA MET A 60 -6.92 19.27 21.35
C MET A 60 -7.34 20.00 22.62
N THR A 61 -7.09 21.31 22.68
CA THR A 61 -7.64 22.14 23.76
C THR A 61 -9.10 22.49 23.52
N VAL A 62 -9.88 22.68 24.60
CA VAL A 62 -11.27 23.18 24.53
C VAL A 62 -11.37 24.48 23.72
N ARG A 63 -10.38 25.38 23.88
CA ARG A 63 -10.29 26.62 23.10
C ARG A 63 -10.20 26.34 21.60
N ASN A 64 -9.38 25.36 21.20
CA ASN A 64 -9.21 25.01 19.78
C ASN A 64 -10.50 24.41 19.20
N ILE A 65 -11.14 23.50 19.94
CA ILE A 65 -12.42 22.87 19.54
C ILE A 65 -13.51 23.93 19.31
N ARG A 66 -13.69 24.87 20.25
CA ARG A 66 -14.63 25.98 20.10
C ARG A 66 -14.30 26.85 18.88
N ALA A 67 -13.02 27.07 18.62
CA ALA A 67 -12.58 27.85 17.48
C ALA A 67 -12.85 27.14 16.14
N HIS A 68 -12.71 25.81 16.07
CA HIS A 68 -13.12 25.03 14.89
C HIS A 68 -14.63 25.07 14.67
N ARG A 69 -15.42 24.90 15.74
CA ARG A 69 -16.89 25.03 15.68
C ARG A 69 -17.32 26.42 15.21
N ALA A 70 -16.73 27.49 15.74
CA ALA A 70 -17.05 28.86 15.35
C ALA A 70 -16.75 29.15 13.87
N ARG A 71 -15.84 28.39 13.25
CA ARG A 71 -15.49 28.48 11.82
C ARG A 71 -16.27 27.51 10.94
N GLY A 72 -17.26 26.79 11.49
CA GLY A 72 -18.07 25.82 10.75
C GLY A 72 -17.38 24.50 10.44
N LEU A 73 -16.16 24.26 10.94
CA LEU A 73 -15.41 23.03 10.70
C LEU A 73 -15.87 21.85 11.56
N LEU A 74 -16.69 22.11 12.58
CA LEU A 74 -17.24 21.13 13.49
C LEU A 74 -18.74 21.38 13.67
N PRO A 75 -19.61 20.36 13.47
CA PRO A 75 -21.05 20.49 13.72
C PRO A 75 -21.37 20.96 15.14
N ALA A 76 -22.59 21.44 15.33
CA ALA A 76 -23.06 21.78 16.67
C ALA A 76 -23.28 20.50 17.50
N PRO A 77 -22.92 20.50 18.79
CA PRO A 77 -23.20 19.38 19.68
C PRO A 77 -24.70 19.24 19.93
N VAL A 78 -25.10 18.04 20.35
CA VAL A 78 -26.45 17.81 20.87
C VAL A 78 -26.54 18.41 22.28
N VAL A 79 -27.41 19.39 22.48
CA VAL A 79 -27.55 20.03 23.79
C VAL A 79 -28.57 19.26 24.62
N ARG A 80 -28.15 18.76 25.79
CA ARG A 80 -29.02 18.17 26.82
C ARG A 80 -28.77 18.91 28.13
N GLU A 81 -29.83 19.40 28.75
CA GLU A 81 -29.74 20.08 30.06
C GLU A 81 -28.69 21.21 30.12
N ARG A 82 -28.56 21.99 29.05
CA ARG A 82 -27.58 23.09 28.86
C ARG A 82 -26.11 22.64 28.69
N VAL A 83 -25.85 21.34 28.66
CA VAL A 83 -24.54 20.76 28.35
C VAL A 83 -24.53 20.29 26.89
N GLY A 84 -23.47 20.63 26.15
CA GLY A 84 -23.28 20.17 24.78
C GLY A 84 -22.55 18.83 24.77
N TYR A 85 -23.19 17.82 24.18
CA TYR A 85 -22.64 16.48 23.99
C TYR A 85 -22.18 16.25 22.56
N TYR A 86 -21.01 15.64 22.45
CA TYR A 86 -20.32 15.26 21.23
C TYR A 86 -20.22 13.74 21.16
N GLY A 87 -19.93 13.22 19.98
CA GLY A 87 -19.93 11.79 19.69
C GLY A 87 -18.83 11.44 18.71
N PRO A 88 -18.75 10.17 18.29
CA PRO A 88 -17.61 9.66 17.52
C PRO A 88 -17.33 10.39 16.21
N GLU A 89 -18.34 10.87 15.50
CA GLU A 89 -18.16 11.71 14.30
C GLU A 89 -17.39 13.00 14.60
N HIS A 90 -17.66 13.64 15.75
CA HIS A 90 -16.95 14.85 16.17
C HIS A 90 -15.47 14.54 16.45
N LEU A 91 -15.21 13.41 17.10
CA LEU A 91 -13.86 12.95 17.42
C LEU A 91 -13.07 12.62 16.14
N ALA A 92 -13.66 11.86 15.22
CA ALA A 92 -13.06 11.53 13.92
C ALA A 92 -12.75 12.81 13.13
N ARG A 93 -13.67 13.78 13.11
CA ARG A 93 -13.44 15.09 12.47
C ARG A 93 -12.26 15.85 13.07
N LEU A 94 -12.17 15.90 14.39
CA LEU A 94 -11.06 16.60 15.07
C LEU A 94 -9.72 15.90 14.80
N ARG A 95 -9.67 14.58 14.79
CA ARG A 95 -8.46 13.82 14.43
C ARG A 95 -8.04 14.09 12.98
N LEU A 96 -8.99 14.08 12.05
CA LEU A 96 -8.73 14.43 10.66
C LEU A 96 -8.20 15.86 10.51
N ILE A 97 -8.82 16.84 11.19
CA ILE A 97 -8.36 18.23 11.21
C ILE A 97 -6.92 18.32 11.74
N ALA A 98 -6.62 17.69 12.88
CA ALA A 98 -5.29 17.70 13.48
C ALA A 98 -4.22 17.13 12.53
N GLN A 99 -4.50 15.98 11.90
CA GLN A 99 -3.59 15.34 10.96
C GLN A 99 -3.32 16.22 9.74
N MET A 100 -4.37 16.78 9.11
CA MET A 100 -4.21 17.67 7.97
C MET A 100 -3.44 18.95 8.34
N GLN A 101 -3.66 19.49 9.54
CA GLN A 101 -2.88 20.64 10.01
C GLN A 101 -1.40 20.31 10.23
N ALA A 102 -1.08 19.13 10.76
CA ALA A 102 0.29 18.67 10.93
C ALA A 102 1.02 18.51 9.57
N GLU A 103 0.27 18.20 8.51
CA GLU A 103 0.75 18.15 7.12
C GLU A 103 0.83 19.54 6.45
N GLY A 104 0.47 20.61 7.16
CA GLY A 104 0.58 21.99 6.66
C GLY A 104 -0.63 22.48 5.86
N PHE A 105 -1.73 21.74 5.81
CA PHE A 105 -2.96 22.22 5.17
C PHE A 105 -3.56 23.39 5.97
N ASN A 106 -3.95 24.44 5.27
CA ASN A 106 -4.68 25.55 5.88
C ASN A 106 -6.15 25.17 6.15
N LEU A 107 -6.79 25.90 7.06
CA LEU A 107 -8.17 25.63 7.49
C LEU A 107 -9.20 25.70 6.34
N HIS A 108 -8.94 26.48 5.30
CA HIS A 108 -9.85 26.60 4.16
C HIS A 108 -9.81 25.32 3.29
N ALA A 109 -8.62 24.77 3.04
CA ALA A 109 -8.47 23.50 2.33
C ALA A 109 -9.12 22.35 3.12
N ILE A 110 -8.94 22.32 4.44
CA ILE A 110 -9.56 21.34 5.33
C ILE A 110 -11.10 21.45 5.27
N GLY A 111 -11.65 22.68 5.29
CA GLY A 111 -13.09 22.90 5.15
C GLY A 111 -13.66 22.29 3.87
N ARG A 112 -13.03 22.53 2.72
CA ARG A 112 -13.48 21.97 1.43
C ARG A 112 -13.49 20.44 1.42
N VAL A 113 -12.47 19.82 2.01
CA VAL A 113 -12.40 18.35 2.13
C VAL A 113 -13.54 17.83 2.99
N LEU A 114 -13.79 18.46 4.15
CA LEU A 114 -14.88 18.06 5.05
C LEU A 114 -16.29 18.27 4.45
N GLU A 115 -16.45 19.22 3.54
CA GLU A 115 -17.69 19.45 2.79
C GLU A 115 -17.92 18.34 1.74
N GLN A 116 -16.85 17.93 1.04
CA GLN A 116 -16.90 16.90 0.00
C GLN A 116 -17.18 15.49 0.54
N THR A 117 -16.88 15.21 1.81
CA THR A 117 -17.17 13.92 2.43
C THR A 117 -18.58 13.84 3.05
N HIS A 118 -19.48 14.77 2.70
CA HIS A 118 -20.87 14.82 3.16
C HIS A 118 -21.06 14.67 4.69
N GLY A 119 -20.04 15.02 5.48
CA GLY A 119 -20.10 14.94 6.93
C GLY A 119 -19.71 13.61 7.57
N ARG A 120 -19.10 12.67 6.81
CA ARG A 120 -18.52 11.39 7.30
C ARG A 120 -16.98 11.42 7.37
N PRO A 121 -16.38 12.19 8.30
CA PRO A 121 -14.93 12.32 8.42
C PRO A 121 -14.22 11.01 8.78
N GLU A 122 -14.92 10.07 9.41
CA GLU A 122 -14.40 8.75 9.77
C GLU A 122 -14.03 7.91 8.56
N GLN A 123 -14.80 7.94 7.46
CA GLN A 123 -14.49 7.18 6.25
C GLN A 123 -13.21 7.71 5.59
N LEU A 124 -13.08 9.03 5.48
CA LEU A 124 -11.87 9.66 4.95
C LEU A 124 -10.67 9.45 5.88
N LEU A 125 -10.89 9.46 7.21
CA LEU A 125 -9.85 9.14 8.18
C LEU A 125 -9.36 7.70 8.00
N SER A 126 -10.27 6.71 7.92
CA SER A 126 -9.93 5.31 7.66
C SER A 126 -9.22 5.12 6.32
N PHE A 127 -9.69 5.77 5.26
CA PHE A 127 -8.99 5.77 3.97
C PHE A 127 -7.56 6.31 4.11
N ARG A 128 -7.38 7.45 4.79
CA ARG A 128 -6.05 8.04 5.01
C ARG A 128 -5.15 7.13 5.85
N GLU A 129 -5.69 6.51 6.89
CA GLU A 129 -4.99 5.51 7.69
C GLU A 129 -4.55 4.33 6.81
N ALA A 130 -5.40 3.84 5.91
CA ALA A 130 -5.07 2.78 4.97
C ALA A 130 -3.98 3.20 3.95
N VAL A 131 -4.01 4.46 3.45
CA VAL A 131 -2.99 5.01 2.54
C VAL A 131 -1.63 5.21 3.24
N THR A 132 -1.64 5.66 4.49
CA THR A 132 -0.42 5.97 5.25
C THR A 132 0.14 4.77 6.01
N ALA A 133 -0.62 3.67 6.08
CA ALA A 133 -0.17 2.43 6.68
C ALA A 133 1.11 1.92 5.98
N PRO A 134 2.14 1.55 6.76
CA PRO A 134 3.37 0.99 6.20
C PRO A 134 3.12 -0.24 5.32
N PHE A 135 3.92 -0.36 4.27
CA PHE A 135 4.02 -1.59 3.47
C PHE A 135 4.88 -2.66 4.16
N GLU A 136 5.72 -2.25 5.11
CA GLU A 136 6.71 -3.10 5.77
C GLU A 136 6.31 -3.41 7.22
N THR A 137 6.66 -4.62 7.65
CA THR A 137 6.55 -5.08 9.04
C THR A 137 7.91 -5.10 9.75
N GLU A 138 8.98 -4.71 9.05
CA GLU A 138 10.32 -4.69 9.63
C GLU A 138 10.46 -3.54 10.62
N GLN A 139 11.03 -3.81 11.79
CA GLN A 139 11.30 -2.79 12.80
C GLN A 139 12.65 -2.13 12.50
N PRO A 140 12.70 -0.80 12.34
CA PRO A 140 13.95 -0.07 12.22
C PRO A 140 14.89 -0.37 13.39
N ARG A 141 16.19 -0.46 13.11
CA ARG A 141 17.21 -0.69 14.15
C ARG A 141 18.27 0.40 14.12
N VAL A 142 18.74 0.78 15.29
CA VAL A 142 19.80 1.78 15.44
C VAL A 142 21.15 1.09 15.53
N PHE A 143 22.12 1.62 14.80
CA PHE A 143 23.51 1.18 14.81
C PHE A 143 24.44 2.37 15.05
N THR A 144 25.51 2.13 15.77
CA THR A 144 26.64 3.05 15.91
C THR A 144 27.58 2.93 14.72
N LEU A 145 28.37 3.98 14.48
CA LEU A 145 29.46 3.95 13.51
C LEU A 145 30.41 2.77 13.75
N ALA A 146 30.71 2.47 15.02
CA ALA A 146 31.60 1.37 15.39
C ALA A 146 31.01 0.01 15.00
N GLU A 147 29.71 -0.23 15.20
CA GLU A 147 29.04 -1.46 14.80
C GLU A 147 29.01 -1.63 13.27
N LEU A 148 28.79 -0.54 12.53
CA LEU A 148 28.85 -0.57 11.06
C LEU A 148 30.28 -0.86 10.57
N GLN A 149 31.29 -0.29 11.21
CA GLN A 149 32.69 -0.58 10.93
C GLN A 149 33.08 -2.01 11.30
N GLN A 150 32.51 -2.58 12.35
CA GLN A 150 32.74 -3.98 12.70
C GLN A 150 32.22 -4.94 11.62
N ARG A 151 31.05 -4.64 11.03
CA ARG A 151 30.44 -5.45 9.97
C ARG A 151 31.16 -5.33 8.62
N PHE A 152 31.51 -4.11 8.23
CA PHE A 152 32.01 -3.83 6.87
C PHE A 152 33.50 -3.46 6.81
N GLY A 153 34.18 -3.42 7.95
CA GLY A 153 35.58 -3.04 8.07
C GLY A 153 35.85 -1.61 7.58
N GLU A 154 37.03 -1.41 6.99
CA GLU A 154 37.46 -0.13 6.42
C GLU A 154 36.59 0.37 5.26
N GLN A 155 35.70 -0.48 4.72
CA GLN A 155 34.80 -0.10 3.64
C GLN A 155 33.64 0.80 4.12
N ALA A 156 33.30 0.78 5.41
CA ALA A 156 32.33 1.71 6.02
C ALA A 156 32.96 3.08 6.30
N ASP A 157 33.55 3.68 5.26
CA ASP A 157 34.11 5.02 5.32
C ASP A 157 33.02 6.12 5.21
N ALA A 158 33.41 7.36 5.48
CA ALA A 158 32.48 8.50 5.45
C ALA A 158 31.78 8.70 4.09
N ARG A 159 32.43 8.34 2.96
CA ARG A 159 31.83 8.48 1.63
C ARG A 159 30.77 7.42 1.38
N VAL A 160 31.02 6.20 1.86
CA VAL A 160 30.10 5.08 1.78
C VAL A 160 28.88 5.32 2.66
N LEU A 161 29.07 5.78 3.91
CA LEU A 161 27.97 6.13 4.81
C LEU A 161 27.12 7.28 4.23
N ALA A 162 27.75 8.36 3.76
CA ALA A 162 27.03 9.46 3.12
C ALA A 162 26.27 9.01 1.86
N ARG A 163 26.77 7.98 1.15
CA ARG A 163 26.03 7.37 0.03
C ARG A 163 24.83 6.58 0.53
N ALA A 164 25.02 5.73 1.55
CA ALA A 164 23.95 4.94 2.15
C ALA A 164 22.83 5.83 2.71
N GLU A 165 23.17 6.96 3.33
CA GLU A 165 22.22 8.00 3.76
C GLU A 165 21.44 8.58 2.57
N ARG A 166 22.14 8.99 1.50
CA ARG A 166 21.49 9.56 0.30
C ARG A 166 20.51 8.61 -0.36
N ILE A 167 20.81 7.31 -0.34
CA ILE A 167 19.92 6.28 -0.89
C ILE A 167 18.92 5.75 0.16
N GLY A 168 18.85 6.35 1.34
CA GLY A 168 17.85 6.09 2.38
C GLY A 168 18.03 4.75 3.12
N LEU A 169 19.22 4.14 3.07
CA LEU A 169 19.52 2.95 3.86
C LEU A 169 19.92 3.29 5.30
N LEU A 170 20.37 4.52 5.52
CA LEU A 170 20.70 5.06 6.83
C LEU A 170 19.99 6.41 7.01
N ALA A 171 19.48 6.65 8.21
CA ALA A 171 19.03 7.97 8.65
C ALA A 171 19.91 8.40 9.84
N PRO A 172 20.62 9.54 9.75
CA PRO A 172 21.49 9.98 10.83
C PRO A 172 20.64 10.43 12.04
N LEU A 173 20.97 9.93 13.23
CA LEU A 173 20.36 10.32 14.51
C LEU A 173 21.23 11.29 15.31
N GLY A 174 22.41 11.65 14.79
CA GLY A 174 23.43 12.39 15.53
C GLY A 174 24.36 11.49 16.34
N ASP A 175 25.47 12.07 16.80
CA ASP A 175 26.46 11.40 17.66
C ASP A 175 27.02 10.07 17.10
N GLY A 176 27.15 9.98 15.77
CA GLY A 176 27.65 8.77 15.10
C GLY A 176 26.67 7.58 15.16
N ARG A 177 25.38 7.84 15.40
CA ARG A 177 24.31 6.84 15.35
C ARG A 177 23.47 6.99 14.10
N PHE A 178 23.04 5.86 13.58
CA PHE A 178 22.24 5.75 12.37
C PHE A 178 21.07 4.82 12.62
N GLU A 179 19.87 5.25 12.25
CA GLU A 179 18.74 4.36 12.10
C GLU A 179 18.84 3.68 10.73
N VAL A 180 18.70 2.36 10.71
CA VAL A 180 18.55 1.56 9.51
C VAL A 180 17.06 1.20 9.41
N PRO A 181 16.31 1.77 8.45
CA PRO A 181 14.88 1.48 8.29
C PRO A 181 14.62 0.02 7.90
N LEU A 182 15.52 -0.54 7.08
CA LEU A 182 15.45 -1.90 6.53
C LEU A 182 16.70 -2.71 6.90
N PRO A 183 16.80 -3.22 8.15
CA PRO A 183 17.93 -4.04 8.60
C PRO A 183 18.22 -5.24 7.69
N SER A 184 17.21 -5.84 7.07
CA SER A 184 17.37 -6.93 6.09
C SER A 184 18.28 -6.58 4.91
N LEU A 185 18.27 -5.32 4.44
CA LEU A 185 19.19 -4.87 3.39
C LEU A 185 20.63 -4.74 3.87
N LEU A 186 20.82 -4.41 5.15
CA LEU A 186 22.14 -4.37 5.78
C LEU A 186 22.72 -5.79 5.87
N ASP A 187 21.92 -6.74 6.35
CA ASP A 187 22.31 -8.14 6.50
C ASP A 187 22.64 -8.77 5.12
N ALA A 188 21.84 -8.49 4.09
CA ALA A 188 22.12 -8.92 2.72
C ALA A 188 23.41 -8.29 2.14
N ALA A 189 23.69 -7.02 2.45
CA ALA A 189 24.92 -6.37 2.02
C ALA A 189 26.15 -6.99 2.70
N GLU A 190 26.04 -7.37 3.97
CA GLU A 190 27.09 -8.03 4.74
C GLU A 190 27.45 -9.40 4.12
N GLU A 191 26.44 -10.20 3.78
CA GLU A 191 26.64 -11.49 3.11
C GLU A 191 27.37 -11.36 1.77
N VAL A 192 26.96 -10.41 0.94
CA VAL A 192 27.57 -10.16 -0.37
C VAL A 192 29.01 -9.66 -0.23
N VAL A 193 29.28 -8.81 0.78
CA VAL A 193 30.64 -8.34 1.08
C VAL A 193 31.54 -9.45 1.59
N ALA A 194 31.01 -10.36 2.42
CA ALA A 194 31.74 -11.54 2.88
C ALA A 194 32.18 -12.46 1.74
N GLN A 195 31.46 -12.45 0.61
CA GLN A 195 31.83 -13.17 -0.61
C GLN A 195 32.84 -12.42 -1.50
N GLY A 196 33.39 -11.29 -1.02
CA GLY A 196 34.44 -10.52 -1.71
C GLY A 196 33.91 -9.42 -2.65
N VAL A 197 32.60 -9.18 -2.69
CA VAL A 197 32.05 -8.06 -3.46
C VAL A 197 32.27 -6.75 -2.68
N PRO A 198 32.88 -5.71 -3.27
CA PRO A 198 33.07 -4.45 -2.54
C PRO A 198 31.75 -3.80 -2.12
N LEU A 199 31.65 -3.29 -0.89
CA LEU A 199 30.43 -2.65 -0.35
C LEU A 199 29.90 -1.53 -1.25
N ARG A 200 30.80 -0.73 -1.85
CA ARG A 200 30.43 0.31 -2.83
C ARG A 200 29.66 -0.24 -4.05
N HIS A 201 29.94 -1.47 -4.48
CA HIS A 201 29.26 -2.13 -5.59
C HIS A 201 27.89 -2.64 -5.13
N ALA A 202 27.80 -3.25 -3.95
CA ALA A 202 26.52 -3.64 -3.35
C ALA A 202 25.57 -2.43 -3.23
N LEU A 203 26.06 -1.31 -2.68
CA LEU A 203 25.29 -0.05 -2.62
C LEU A 203 24.91 0.52 -3.99
N THR A 204 25.71 0.26 -5.02
CA THR A 204 25.37 0.66 -6.40
C THR A 204 24.21 -0.17 -6.93
N VAL A 205 24.20 -1.48 -6.65
CA VAL A 205 23.08 -2.37 -7.04
C VAL A 205 21.82 -2.00 -6.27
N ILE A 206 21.89 -1.84 -4.95
CA ILE A 206 20.73 -1.46 -4.12
C ILE A 206 20.13 -0.14 -4.59
N ALA A 207 20.96 0.87 -4.90
CA ALA A 207 20.46 2.13 -5.45
C ALA A 207 19.66 1.94 -6.75
N LYS A 208 20.17 1.12 -7.68
CA LYS A 208 19.48 0.82 -8.94
C LYS A 208 18.18 0.06 -8.73
N VAL A 209 18.18 -0.96 -7.87
CA VAL A 209 16.98 -1.72 -7.52
C VAL A 209 15.92 -0.78 -6.93
N ARG A 210 16.30 0.10 -6.01
CA ARG A 210 15.39 1.08 -5.41
C ARG A 210 14.80 2.04 -6.44
N ASP A 211 15.60 2.52 -7.39
CA ASP A 211 15.12 3.39 -8.47
C ASP A 211 14.13 2.65 -9.38
N GLN A 212 14.36 1.36 -9.67
CA GLN A 212 13.41 0.53 -10.43
C GLN A 212 12.12 0.26 -9.64
N CYS A 213 12.22 -0.08 -8.35
CA CYS A 213 11.05 -0.23 -7.47
C CYS A 213 10.22 1.04 -7.40
N ARG A 214 10.86 2.23 -7.41
CA ARG A 214 10.14 3.52 -7.46
C ARG A 214 9.32 3.66 -8.74
N THR A 215 9.86 3.24 -9.88
CA THR A 215 9.12 3.24 -11.16
C THR A 215 7.94 2.28 -11.10
N VAL A 216 8.15 1.05 -10.62
CA VAL A 216 7.08 0.06 -10.48
C VAL A 216 5.99 0.54 -9.51
N ALA A 217 6.36 1.12 -8.38
CA ALA A 217 5.41 1.68 -7.41
C ALA A 217 4.55 2.80 -8.02
N ARG A 218 5.13 3.64 -8.88
CA ARG A 218 4.38 4.68 -9.60
C ARG A 218 3.33 4.09 -10.54
N GLU A 219 3.61 2.97 -11.20
CA GLU A 219 2.63 2.29 -12.05
C GLU A 219 1.45 1.75 -11.22
N PHE A 220 1.71 1.15 -10.05
CA PHE A 220 0.63 0.72 -9.15
C PHE A 220 -0.21 1.88 -8.63
N VAL A 221 0.43 2.99 -8.23
CA VAL A 221 -0.29 4.20 -7.78
C VAL A 221 -1.11 4.79 -8.92
N LYS A 222 -0.56 4.84 -10.13
CA LYS A 222 -1.27 5.31 -11.32
C LYS A 222 -2.51 4.47 -11.59
N LEU A 223 -2.39 3.15 -11.58
CA LEU A 223 -3.50 2.21 -11.76
C LEU A 223 -4.61 2.47 -10.71
N PHE A 224 -4.25 2.60 -9.43
CA PHE A 224 -5.21 2.91 -8.38
C PHE A 224 -5.91 4.26 -8.60
N LEU A 225 -5.14 5.30 -8.98
CA LEU A 225 -5.72 6.61 -9.23
C LEU A 225 -6.67 6.61 -10.42
N GLU A 226 -6.30 5.96 -11.52
CA GLU A 226 -7.07 5.93 -12.77
C GLU A 226 -8.32 5.04 -12.67
N ASP A 227 -8.20 3.86 -12.07
CA ASP A 227 -9.27 2.84 -12.11
C ASP A 227 -10.14 2.81 -10.84
N VAL A 228 -9.67 3.36 -9.72
CA VAL A 228 -10.41 3.32 -8.44
C VAL A 228 -10.75 4.74 -7.97
N TRP A 229 -9.75 5.59 -7.79
CA TRP A 229 -9.96 6.91 -7.18
C TRP A 229 -10.68 7.90 -8.08
N ASN A 230 -10.26 8.07 -9.34
CA ASN A 230 -10.87 9.04 -10.25
C ASN A 230 -12.35 8.70 -10.54
N PRO A 231 -12.73 7.45 -10.85
CA PRO A 231 -14.15 7.09 -11.04
C PRO A 231 -14.98 7.30 -9.77
N PHE A 232 -14.39 7.09 -8.60
CA PHE A 232 -15.03 7.36 -7.31
C PHE A 232 -15.24 8.87 -7.07
N ALA A 233 -14.23 9.68 -7.37
CA ALA A 233 -14.30 11.13 -7.24
C ALA A 233 -15.27 11.76 -8.26
N GLU A 234 -15.27 11.28 -9.51
CA GLU A 234 -16.20 11.71 -10.57
C GLU A 234 -17.66 11.38 -10.25
N ALA A 235 -17.90 10.27 -9.54
CA ALA A 235 -19.21 9.92 -9.00
C ALA A 235 -19.64 10.79 -7.80
N GLY A 236 -18.81 11.74 -7.35
CA GLY A 236 -19.14 12.66 -6.26
C GLY A 236 -18.92 12.06 -4.87
N TYR A 237 -17.98 11.13 -4.70
CA TYR A 237 -17.66 10.50 -3.41
C TYR A 237 -18.87 9.79 -2.74
N PRO A 238 -19.55 8.87 -3.44
CA PRO A 238 -20.74 8.18 -2.91
C PRO A 238 -20.45 7.47 -1.57
N GLU A 239 -21.31 7.68 -0.58
CA GLU A 239 -21.12 7.24 0.82
C GLU A 239 -20.90 5.72 0.92
N GLU A 240 -21.57 4.95 0.07
CA GLU A 240 -21.56 3.48 0.11
C GLU A 240 -20.28 2.87 -0.45
N ARG A 241 -19.44 3.64 -1.16
CA ARG A 241 -18.24 3.11 -1.85
C ARG A 241 -16.93 3.43 -1.14
N TRP A 242 -16.94 4.20 -0.04
CA TRP A 242 -15.73 4.49 0.72
C TRP A 242 -15.03 3.23 1.26
N SER A 243 -15.80 2.22 1.69
CA SER A 243 -15.26 0.94 2.15
C SER A 243 -14.55 0.20 1.02
N GLU A 244 -15.17 0.12 -0.16
CA GLU A 244 -14.60 -0.51 -1.36
C GLU A 244 -13.25 0.12 -1.75
N VAL A 245 -13.17 1.46 -1.73
CA VAL A 245 -11.95 2.20 -2.07
C VAL A 245 -10.86 1.98 -1.02
N THR A 246 -11.22 1.93 0.26
CA THR A 246 -10.30 1.66 1.37
C THR A 246 -9.75 0.24 1.29
N GLU A 247 -10.63 -0.76 1.14
CA GLU A 247 -10.27 -2.17 0.98
C GLU A 247 -9.35 -2.39 -0.24
N SER A 248 -9.55 -1.64 -1.33
CA SER A 248 -8.69 -1.70 -2.52
C SER A 248 -7.23 -1.36 -2.19
N ILE A 249 -6.98 -0.39 -1.31
CA ILE A 249 -5.60 -0.06 -0.87
C ILE A 249 -5.03 -1.15 0.02
N GLU A 250 -5.85 -1.67 0.94
CA GLU A 250 -5.44 -2.74 1.84
C GLU A 250 -5.04 -4.01 1.07
N HIS A 251 -5.79 -4.35 0.02
CA HIS A 251 -5.46 -5.46 -0.87
C HIS A 251 -4.29 -5.16 -1.83
N LEU A 252 -4.12 -3.90 -2.26
CA LEU A 252 -3.03 -3.49 -3.14
C LEU A 252 -1.66 -3.75 -2.51
N ARG A 253 -1.50 -3.53 -1.19
CA ARG A 253 -0.24 -3.74 -0.46
C ARG A 253 0.33 -5.16 -0.65
N PRO A 254 -0.30 -6.24 -0.17
CA PRO A 254 0.22 -7.60 -0.34
C PRO A 254 0.21 -8.07 -1.80
N LEU A 255 -0.66 -7.53 -2.65
CA LEU A 255 -0.69 -7.87 -4.07
C LEU A 255 0.55 -7.33 -4.80
N SER A 256 0.88 -6.06 -4.61
CA SER A 256 2.01 -5.41 -5.27
C SER A 256 3.34 -6.12 -4.97
N SER A 257 3.57 -6.51 -3.71
CA SER A 257 4.77 -7.26 -3.30
C SER A 257 4.85 -8.63 -3.96
N ARG A 258 3.74 -9.37 -4.04
CA ARG A 258 3.70 -10.68 -4.72
C ARG A 258 3.98 -10.57 -6.20
N VAL A 259 3.36 -9.60 -6.88
CA VAL A 259 3.57 -9.35 -8.31
C VAL A 259 5.02 -8.97 -8.59
N LEU A 260 5.58 -8.05 -7.79
CA LEU A 260 6.97 -7.62 -7.94
C LEU A 260 7.95 -8.79 -7.76
N LEU A 261 7.76 -9.61 -6.72
CA LEU A 261 8.62 -10.77 -6.47
C LEU A 261 8.53 -11.81 -7.60
N ALA A 262 7.32 -12.14 -8.06
CA ALA A 262 7.11 -13.08 -9.14
C ALA A 262 7.73 -12.57 -10.46
N ALA A 263 7.53 -11.30 -10.79
CA ALA A 263 8.13 -10.67 -11.96
C ALA A 263 9.67 -10.68 -11.88
N TYR A 264 10.22 -10.34 -10.70
CA TYR A 264 11.67 -10.38 -10.47
C TYR A 264 12.24 -11.79 -10.66
N GLN A 265 11.60 -12.82 -10.07
CA GLN A 265 12.03 -14.22 -10.21
C GLN A 265 12.02 -14.70 -11.66
N LEU A 266 10.97 -14.34 -12.41
CA LEU A 266 10.88 -14.64 -13.84
C LEU A 266 12.00 -13.94 -14.63
N THR A 267 12.21 -12.65 -14.41
CA THR A 267 13.27 -11.89 -15.09
C THR A 267 14.67 -12.38 -14.74
N MET A 268 14.93 -12.70 -13.47
CA MET A 268 16.25 -13.20 -13.05
C MET A 268 16.59 -14.53 -13.72
N THR A 269 15.63 -15.43 -13.85
CA THR A 269 15.83 -16.71 -14.55
C THR A 269 16.32 -16.46 -15.98
N HIS A 270 15.63 -15.60 -16.73
CA HIS A 270 16.01 -15.26 -18.10
C HIS A 270 17.38 -14.56 -18.20
N GLU A 271 17.68 -13.62 -17.29
CA GLU A 271 18.95 -12.89 -17.32
C GLU A 271 20.14 -13.80 -16.99
N VAL A 272 19.98 -14.72 -16.04
CA VAL A 272 20.99 -15.73 -15.69
C VAL A 272 21.27 -16.64 -16.88
N GLU A 273 20.23 -17.22 -17.48
CA GLU A 273 20.36 -18.09 -18.66
C GLU A 273 21.05 -17.36 -19.82
N ALA A 274 20.65 -16.12 -20.10
CA ALA A 274 21.23 -15.31 -21.16
C ALA A 274 22.70 -14.96 -20.86
N ALA A 275 23.05 -14.65 -19.61
CA ALA A 275 24.42 -14.35 -19.21
C ALA A 275 25.33 -15.57 -19.33
N PHE A 276 24.90 -16.73 -18.84
CA PHE A 276 25.66 -17.98 -18.95
C PHE A 276 25.79 -18.44 -20.40
N GLY A 277 24.74 -18.31 -21.22
CA GLY A 277 24.80 -18.61 -22.65
C GLY A 277 25.87 -17.78 -23.37
N ARG A 278 25.91 -16.47 -23.12
CA ARG A 278 26.94 -15.57 -23.69
C ARG A 278 28.36 -15.95 -23.25
N GLU A 279 28.54 -16.37 -22.00
CA GLU A 279 29.86 -16.74 -21.50
C GLU A 279 30.33 -18.10 -22.06
N LEU A 280 29.45 -19.09 -22.16
CA LEU A 280 29.73 -20.37 -22.82
C LEU A 280 30.10 -20.19 -24.30
N GLU A 281 29.43 -19.29 -25.02
CA GLU A 281 29.81 -18.93 -26.39
C GLU A 281 31.22 -18.31 -26.48
N ARG A 282 31.57 -17.43 -25.54
CA ARG A 282 32.92 -16.83 -25.52
C ARG A 282 34.00 -17.87 -25.27
N LEU A 283 33.77 -18.79 -24.33
CA LEU A 283 34.71 -19.87 -24.01
C LEU A 283 34.90 -20.82 -25.19
N THR A 284 33.83 -21.18 -25.89
CA THR A 284 33.89 -22.06 -27.08
C THR A 284 34.57 -21.39 -28.27
N LYS A 285 34.33 -20.09 -28.53
CA LYS A 285 35.02 -19.30 -29.56
C LYS A 285 36.53 -19.17 -29.29
N ARG A 286 36.92 -18.93 -28.03
CA ARG A 286 38.33 -18.81 -27.60
C ARG A 286 39.09 -20.13 -27.68
N GLY A 287 38.43 -21.26 -27.42
CA GLY A 287 38.99 -22.61 -27.56
C GLY A 287 39.24 -23.01 -29.03
N ARG A 288 38.34 -22.63 -29.95
CA ARG A 288 38.51 -22.87 -31.41
C ARG A 288 39.67 -22.05 -32.00
N GLY A 289 39.84 -20.80 -31.58
CA GLY A 289 40.95 -19.94 -32.03
C GLY A 289 42.34 -20.46 -31.63
N LYS A 290 42.50 -20.99 -30.40
CA LYS A 290 43.77 -21.58 -29.95
C LYS A 290 44.15 -22.87 -30.71
N ARG A 291 43.17 -23.73 -31.03
CA ARG A 291 43.41 -24.95 -31.83
C ARG A 291 43.80 -24.66 -33.28
N SER A 292 43.24 -23.60 -33.89
CA SER A 292 43.59 -23.17 -35.24
C SER A 292 45.00 -22.58 -35.33
N GLN A 293 45.48 -21.88 -34.30
CA GLN A 293 46.85 -21.34 -34.25
C GLN A 293 47.91 -22.42 -33.97
N ALA A 294 47.59 -23.45 -33.18
CA ALA A 294 48.50 -24.56 -32.94
C ALA A 294 48.73 -25.42 -34.20
N LYS A 295 47.69 -25.66 -35.01
CA LYS A 295 47.79 -26.41 -36.28
C LYS A 295 48.55 -25.67 -37.39
N ALA A 296 48.73 -24.35 -37.28
CA ALA A 296 49.45 -23.54 -38.26
C ALA A 296 50.95 -23.40 -37.94
N LYS A 297 51.43 -23.97 -36.84
CA LYS A 297 52.81 -23.80 -36.34
C LYS A 297 53.64 -25.10 -36.32
N ASP A 298 53.07 -26.23 -36.74
CA ASP A 298 53.83 -27.45 -37.03
C ASP A 298 54.10 -27.52 -38.55
N PRO A 299 55.35 -27.31 -39.00
CA PRO A 299 55.77 -27.51 -40.39
C PRO A 299 55.95 -28.99 -40.77
#